data_AF-A0A2N2T0E0-F1
#
_entry.id   AF-A0A2N2T0E0-F1
#
_cell.length_a   1.000
_cell.length_b   1.000
_cell.length_c   1.000
_cell.angle_alpha   90.00
_cell.angle_beta   90.00
_cell.angle_gamma   90.00
#
_symmetry.space_group_name_H-M   'P 1'
#
loop_
_entity.id
_entity.type
_entity.pdbx_description
1 polymer ?
#
loop_
_entity_poly.entity_id
_entity_poly.type
_entity_poly.pdbx_seq_one_letter_code
_entity_poly.pdbx_strand_id
1 'polypeptide(L)'
;AFHGGLSQGARKQTLDEFKDRRWDVLVTTDLAARGIDIAELPVVVNYDLPRSADDYVHRIGRTGRAGESGLAISLVSADTEAHFRLIEKRQNLNLPREQIDGFEPVQAAAIAGPGDGGVKGKRPSKKDKLRAAAKAAGSA
;
A
#
# COMPACT_ATOMS: atom_id res chain seq x y z
N ALA A 1 -5.92 17.39 11.02
CA ALA A 1 -5.29 16.66 9.90
C ALA A 1 -3.78 16.80 9.99
N PHE A 2 -3.02 15.72 9.81
CA PHE A 2 -1.57 15.70 9.92
C PHE A 2 -0.95 15.76 8.52
N HIS A 3 -0.30 16.87 8.15
CA HIS A 3 0.24 17.05 6.79
C HIS A 3 1.56 17.82 6.77
N GLY A 4 2.20 17.85 5.60
CA GLY A 4 3.55 18.37 5.40
C GLY A 4 3.77 19.85 5.76
N GLY A 5 2.68 20.65 5.81
CA GLY A 5 2.73 22.08 6.11
C GLY A 5 2.85 22.41 7.61
N LEU A 6 2.72 21.41 8.50
CA LEU A 6 2.89 21.61 9.93
C LEU A 6 4.37 21.74 10.30
N SER A 7 4.67 22.68 11.20
CA SER A 7 6.00 22.80 11.83
C SER A 7 6.32 21.53 12.63
N GLN A 8 7.61 21.24 12.84
CA GLN A 8 8.02 20.06 13.61
C GLN A 8 7.45 20.05 15.04
N GLY A 9 7.36 21.22 15.69
CA GLY A 9 6.73 21.35 17.01
C GLY A 9 5.24 21.02 17.00
N ALA A 10 4.50 21.55 16.02
CA ALA A 10 3.08 21.25 15.85
C ALA A 10 2.84 19.76 15.57
N ARG A 11 3.69 19.14 14.76
CA ARG A 11 3.65 17.70 14.49
C ARG A 11 3.81 16.88 15.77
N LYS A 12 4.83 17.18 16.58
CA LYS A 12 5.05 16.49 17.86
C LYS A 12 3.83 16.66 18.77
N GLN A 13 3.36 17.89 18.93
CA GLN A 13 2.19 18.18 19.75
C GLN A 13 0.98 17.34 19.30
N THR A 14 0.59 17.38 18.02
CA THR A 14 -0.55 16.61 17.49
C THR A 14 -0.42 15.10 17.77
N LEU A 15 0.78 14.55 17.64
CA LEU A 15 1.03 13.13 17.95
C LEU A 15 0.88 12.84 19.44
N ASP A 16 1.41 13.71 20.30
CA ASP A 16 1.28 13.58 21.75
C ASP A 16 -0.21 13.64 22.15
N GLU A 17 -0.98 14.59 21.59
CA GLU A 17 -2.43 14.69 21.88
C GLU A 17 -3.19 13.43 21.43
N PHE A 18 -2.82 12.86 20.27
CA PHE A 18 -3.43 11.64 19.78
C PHE A 18 -3.07 10.43 20.66
N LYS A 19 -1.82 10.32 21.12
CA LYS A 19 -1.38 9.28 22.07
C LYS A 19 -2.08 9.40 23.42
N ASP A 20 -2.34 10.63 23.87
CA ASP A 20 -3.10 10.95 25.08
C ASP A 20 -4.62 10.73 24.92
N ARG A 21 -5.08 10.16 23.79
CA ARG A 21 -6.49 9.93 23.46
C ARG A 21 -7.35 11.20 23.46
N ARG A 22 -6.75 12.37 23.21
CA ARG A 22 -7.53 13.60 22.97
C ARG A 22 -8.23 13.59 21.61
N TRP A 23 -7.80 12.71 20.71
CA TRP A 23 -8.37 12.51 19.39
C TRP A 23 -8.50 11.01 19.11
N ASP A 24 -9.66 10.58 18.62
CA ASP A 24 -9.90 9.18 18.26
C ASP A 24 -9.29 8.80 16.90
N VAL A 25 -9.15 9.78 16.00
CA VAL A 25 -8.73 9.54 14.60
C VAL A 25 -7.66 10.53 14.17
N LEU A 26 -6.59 10.00 13.56
CA LEU A 26 -5.52 10.77 12.94
C LEU A 26 -5.48 10.51 11.43
N VAL A 27 -5.77 11.54 10.63
CA VAL A 27 -5.67 11.48 9.17
C VAL A 27 -4.32 12.04 8.73
N THR A 28 -3.56 11.28 7.93
CA THR A 28 -2.21 11.66 7.46
C THR A 28 -1.93 11.20 6.03
N THR A 29 -0.92 11.79 5.39
CA THR A 29 -0.37 11.34 4.09
C THR A 29 0.99 10.68 4.27
N ASP A 30 1.43 9.87 3.30
CA ASP A 30 2.73 9.16 3.36
C ASP A 30 3.92 10.07 3.68
N LEU A 31 3.94 11.27 3.09
CA LEU A 31 5.03 12.22 3.30
C LEU A 31 5.05 12.76 4.73
N ALA A 32 3.88 12.98 5.31
CA ALA A 32 3.76 13.48 6.66
C ALA A 32 3.99 12.37 7.69
N ALA A 33 3.63 11.13 7.38
CA ALA A 33 3.82 9.96 8.25
C ALA A 33 5.27 9.44 8.33
N ARG A 34 6.15 9.80 7.38
CA ARG A 34 7.56 9.40 7.42
C ARG A 34 8.30 10.07 8.58
N GLY A 35 9.06 9.28 9.33
CA GLY A 35 9.79 9.75 10.51
C GLY A 35 8.90 9.87 11.76
N ILE A 36 7.64 9.44 11.68
CA ILE A 36 6.76 9.36 12.84
C ILE A 36 6.74 7.94 13.34
N ASP A 37 7.12 7.79 14.60
CA ASP A 37 6.95 6.53 15.32
C ASP A 37 5.63 6.55 16.10
N ILE A 38 4.59 6.15 15.36
CA ILE A 38 3.30 5.79 15.94
C ILE A 38 3.11 4.29 15.67
N ALA A 39 3.28 3.51 16.72
CA ALA A 39 3.16 2.06 16.71
C ALA A 39 1.96 1.67 17.56
N GLU A 40 1.55 0.41 17.47
CA GLU A 40 0.52 -0.19 18.35
C GLU A 40 -0.86 0.46 18.21
N LEU A 41 -1.19 0.95 17.01
CA LEU A 41 -2.56 1.38 16.72
C LEU A 41 -3.48 0.16 16.67
N PRO A 42 -4.72 0.25 17.18
CA PRO A 42 -5.67 -0.85 17.08
C PRO A 42 -6.13 -1.08 15.65
N VAL A 43 -6.26 0.00 14.86
CA VAL A 43 -6.77 -0.04 13.49
C VAL A 43 -5.97 0.92 12.60
N VAL A 44 -5.69 0.49 11.37
CA VAL A 44 -5.17 1.32 10.28
C VAL A 44 -6.14 1.27 9.12
N VAL A 45 -6.55 2.44 8.61
CA VAL A 45 -7.42 2.54 7.42
C VAL A 45 -6.66 3.21 6.28
N ASN A 46 -6.46 2.47 5.19
CA ASN A 46 -6.00 3.01 3.93
C ASN A 46 -7.21 3.58 3.17
N TYR A 47 -7.43 4.89 3.30
CA TYR A 47 -8.45 5.60 2.52
C TYR A 47 -8.13 5.54 1.03
N ASP A 48 -6.91 5.95 0.66
CA ASP A 48 -6.35 5.75 -0.68
C ASP A 48 -5.31 4.64 -0.64
N LEU A 49 -5.27 3.80 -1.69
CA LEU A 49 -4.23 2.80 -1.82
C LEU A 49 -2.85 3.45 -1.95
N PRO A 50 -1.83 2.90 -1.25
CA PRO A 50 -0.45 3.35 -1.41
C PRO A 50 0.06 3.06 -2.82
N ARG A 51 1.11 3.78 -3.23
CA ARG A 51 1.69 3.66 -4.58
C ARG A 51 2.42 2.34 -4.82
N SER A 52 2.77 1.62 -3.76
CA SER A 52 3.55 0.39 -3.83
C SER A 52 3.16 -0.60 -2.73
N ALA A 53 3.47 -1.87 -2.96
CA ALA A 53 3.26 -2.92 -1.98
C ALA A 53 4.16 -2.78 -0.73
N ASP A 54 5.33 -2.15 -0.87
CA ASP A 54 6.24 -1.91 0.27
C ASP A 54 5.67 -0.80 1.15
N ASP A 55 5.17 0.29 0.55
CA ASP A 55 4.47 1.36 1.27
C ASP A 55 3.21 0.82 1.98
N TYR A 56 2.50 -0.12 1.36
CA TYR A 56 1.37 -0.83 2.00
C TYR A 56 1.80 -1.51 3.31
N VAL A 57 2.87 -2.30 3.27
CA VAL A 57 3.40 -2.98 4.46
C VAL A 57 3.84 -1.97 5.52
N HIS A 58 4.51 -0.87 5.14
CA HIS A 58 4.91 0.16 6.09
C HIS A 58 3.74 0.89 6.76
N ARG A 59 2.61 1.05 6.04
CA ARG A 59 1.37 1.64 6.60
C ARG A 59 0.67 0.69 7.56
N ILE A 60 0.41 -0.55 7.14
CA ILE A 60 -0.29 -1.51 8.02
C ILE A 60 0.59 -1.94 9.19
N GLY A 61 1.91 -1.87 9.05
CA GLY A 61 2.87 -2.11 10.14
C GLY A 61 2.83 -1.08 11.27
N ARG A 62 1.82 -0.19 11.32
CA ARG A 62 1.49 0.66 12.48
C ARG A 62 0.55 -0.03 13.47
N THR A 63 -0.08 -1.13 13.06
CA THR A 63 -0.89 -2.01 13.91
C THR A 63 -0.21 -3.39 14.07
N GLY A 64 -0.71 -4.22 14.97
CA GLY A 64 -0.34 -5.63 15.10
C GLY A 64 1.14 -5.92 15.41
N ARG A 65 1.80 -5.08 16.22
CA ARG A 65 3.21 -5.24 16.61
C ARG A 65 3.34 -6.03 17.91
N ALA A 66 4.55 -6.56 18.15
CA ALA A 66 4.89 -7.29 19.38
C ALA A 66 4.00 -8.50 19.70
N GLY A 67 3.38 -9.11 18.68
CA GLY A 67 2.46 -10.24 18.86
C GLY A 67 1.02 -9.84 19.16
N GLU A 68 0.75 -8.54 19.28
CA GLU A 68 -0.62 -8.03 19.44
C GLU A 68 -1.43 -8.18 18.16
N SER A 69 -2.74 -8.33 18.33
CA SER A 69 -3.67 -8.27 17.20
C SER A 69 -3.83 -6.84 16.67
N GLY A 70 -4.16 -6.72 15.40
CA GLY A 70 -4.34 -5.44 14.73
C GLY A 70 -5.21 -5.56 13.50
N LEU A 71 -5.94 -4.49 13.16
CA LEU A 71 -6.82 -4.48 12.00
C LEU A 71 -6.32 -3.48 10.95
N ALA A 72 -6.22 -3.94 9.71
CA ALA A 72 -5.93 -3.09 8.57
C ALA A 72 -7.07 -3.18 7.55
N ILE A 73 -7.69 -2.04 7.25
CA ILE A 73 -8.77 -1.92 6.26
C ILE A 73 -8.27 -1.10 5.09
N SER A 74 -8.58 -1.53 3.88
CA SER A 74 -8.30 -0.80 2.65
C SER A 74 -9.56 -0.56 1.88
N LEU A 75 -9.84 0.70 1.55
CA LEU A 75 -10.94 1.06 0.67
C LEU A 75 -10.47 0.87 -0.77
N VAL A 76 -11.23 0.10 -1.54
CA VAL A 76 -10.90 -0.24 -2.93
C VAL A 76 -12.09 0.13 -3.81
N SER A 77 -11.84 1.01 -4.76
CA SER A 77 -12.78 1.34 -5.84
C SER A 77 -12.52 0.49 -7.09
N ALA A 78 -13.47 0.52 -8.04
CA ALA A 78 -13.34 -0.12 -9.34
C ALA A 78 -12.03 0.20 -10.07
N ASP A 79 -11.58 1.46 -10.00
CA ASP A 79 -10.34 1.94 -10.65
C ASP A 79 -9.07 1.44 -9.95
N THR A 80 -9.17 1.17 -8.65
CA THR A 80 -8.02 0.77 -7.81
C THR A 80 -7.91 -0.74 -7.60
N GLU A 81 -8.92 -1.51 -7.98
CA GLU A 81 -8.96 -2.98 -7.85
C GLU A 81 -7.75 -3.66 -8.50
N ALA A 82 -7.39 -3.25 -9.73
CA ALA A 82 -6.22 -3.80 -10.43
C ALA A 82 -4.91 -3.50 -9.68
N HIS A 83 -4.80 -2.32 -9.06
CA HIS A 83 -3.67 -1.97 -8.21
C HIS A 83 -3.64 -2.85 -6.96
N PHE A 84 -4.77 -2.99 -6.26
CA PHE A 84 -4.86 -3.80 -5.04
C PHE A 84 -4.46 -5.25 -5.28
N ARG A 85 -4.90 -5.86 -6.39
CA ARG A 85 -4.49 -7.21 -6.80
C ARG A 85 -2.98 -7.35 -6.98
N LEU A 86 -2.29 -6.30 -7.45
CA LEU A 86 -0.83 -6.32 -7.55
C LEU A 86 -0.17 -6.28 -6.17
N ILE A 87 -0.75 -5.56 -5.20
CA ILE A 87 -0.28 -5.52 -3.82
C ILE A 87 -0.45 -6.91 -3.19
N GLU A 88 -1.65 -7.50 -3.28
CA GLU A 88 -1.94 -8.85 -2.78
C GLU A 88 -0.97 -9.89 -3.34
N LYS A 89 -0.79 -9.89 -4.67
CA LYS A 89 0.12 -10.82 -5.35
C LYS A 89 1.56 -10.67 -4.88
N ARG A 90 2.03 -9.44 -4.62
CA ARG A 90 3.39 -9.20 -4.14
C ARG A 90 3.58 -9.62 -2.69
N GLN A 91 2.54 -9.50 -1.88
CA GLN A 91 2.57 -9.90 -0.47
C GLN A 91 2.16 -11.36 -0.25
N ASN A 92 1.84 -12.10 -1.32
CA ASN A 92 1.30 -13.47 -1.27
C ASN A 92 0.06 -13.58 -0.36
N LEU A 93 -0.81 -12.57 -0.42
CA LEU A 93 -2.06 -12.51 0.33
C LEU A 93 -3.25 -12.76 -0.59
N ASN A 94 -4.35 -13.23 -0.01
CA ASN A 94 -5.66 -13.28 -0.66
C ASN A 94 -6.68 -12.70 0.32
N LEU A 95 -7.09 -11.45 0.08
CA LEU A 95 -7.98 -10.73 0.98
C LEU A 95 -9.40 -10.71 0.40
N PRO A 96 -10.42 -11.12 1.18
CA PRO A 96 -11.79 -11.04 0.72
C PRO A 96 -12.19 -9.58 0.49
N ARG A 97 -13.02 -9.35 -0.52
CA ARG A 97 -13.63 -8.04 -0.75
C ARG A 97 -14.95 -8.05 -0.01
N GLU A 98 -15.03 -7.24 1.04
CA GLU A 98 -16.28 -7.00 1.75
C GLU A 98 -17.03 -5.85 1.08
N GLN A 99 -18.32 -6.05 0.83
CA GLN A 99 -19.23 -4.98 0.41
C GLN A 99 -20.10 -4.62 1.60
N ILE A 100 -20.28 -3.32 1.81
CA ILE A 100 -21.16 -2.81 2.86
C ILE A 100 -22.47 -2.42 2.21
N ASP A 101 -23.58 -2.88 2.80
CA ASP A 101 -24.94 -2.56 2.36
C ASP A 101 -25.12 -1.04 2.20
N GLY A 102 -25.60 -0.61 1.04
CA GLY A 102 -25.80 0.78 0.68
C GLY A 102 -24.55 1.52 0.18
N PHE A 103 -23.39 0.84 0.12
CA PHE A 103 -22.13 1.35 -0.44
C PHE A 103 -21.59 0.43 -1.55
N GLU A 104 -22.48 -0.22 -2.29
CA GLU A 104 -22.12 -1.11 -3.38
C GLU A 104 -21.41 -0.32 -4.49
N PRO A 105 -20.34 -0.86 -5.08
CA PRO A 105 -19.65 -0.20 -6.18
C PRO A 105 -20.57 -0.11 -7.40
N VAL A 106 -20.94 1.11 -7.77
CA VAL A 106 -21.80 1.41 -8.93
C VAL A 106 -21.11 1.07 -10.26
N GLN A 107 -19.78 1.05 -10.26
CA GLN A 107 -18.96 0.74 -11.43
C GLN A 107 -18.34 -0.65 -11.28
N ALA A 108 -18.47 -1.48 -12.31
CA ALA A 108 -17.77 -2.75 -12.36
C ALA A 108 -16.26 -2.48 -12.48
N ALA A 109 -15.46 -3.09 -11.62
CA ALA A 109 -14.02 -3.09 -11.80
C ALA A 109 -13.70 -3.69 -13.18
N ALA A 110 -13.00 -2.92 -14.02
CA ALA A 110 -12.52 -3.44 -15.29
C ALA A 110 -11.61 -4.63 -14.96
N ILE A 111 -12.10 -5.84 -15.23
CA ILE A 111 -11.28 -7.04 -15.16
C ILE A 111 -10.29 -6.88 -16.30
N ALA A 112 -9.15 -6.24 -16.02
CA ALA A 112 -7.98 -6.44 -16.84
C ALA A 112 -7.86 -7.97 -16.94
N GLY A 113 -7.84 -8.49 -18.18
CA GLY A 113 -7.56 -9.90 -18.41
C GLY A 113 -6.24 -10.31 -17.74
N PRO A 114 -5.71 -11.51 -17.96
CA PRO A 114 -4.36 -11.84 -17.51
C PRO A 114 -3.35 -10.95 -18.26
N GLY A 115 -3.26 -9.70 -17.84
CA GLY A 115 -2.36 -8.67 -18.28
C GLY A 115 -1.05 -9.04 -17.66
N ASP A 116 -0.14 -9.43 -18.53
CA ASP A 116 1.28 -9.62 -18.36
C ASP A 116 2.02 -8.34 -17.89
N GLY A 117 1.40 -7.58 -16.98
CA GLY A 117 2.01 -6.52 -16.16
C GLY A 117 3.08 -7.15 -15.29
N GLY A 118 4.12 -7.62 -15.96
CA GLY A 118 5.19 -8.41 -15.42
C GLY A 118 5.79 -7.62 -14.29
N VAL A 119 6.05 -8.33 -13.20
CA VAL A 119 6.92 -7.84 -12.13
C VAL A 119 8.15 -7.22 -12.79
N LYS A 120 8.27 -5.89 -12.70
CA LYS A 120 9.39 -5.11 -13.20
C LYS A 120 10.65 -5.66 -12.53
N GLY A 121 11.35 -6.54 -13.23
CA GLY A 121 12.45 -7.33 -12.69
C GLY A 121 12.68 -8.66 -13.41
N LYS A 122 11.64 -9.27 -14.02
CA LYS A 122 11.80 -10.56 -14.75
C LYS A 122 11.95 -10.43 -16.27
N ARG A 123 11.67 -9.28 -16.89
CA ARG A 123 11.93 -9.09 -18.32
C ARG A 123 13.43 -8.86 -18.53
N PRO A 124 14.13 -9.72 -19.29
CA PRO A 124 15.54 -9.49 -19.59
C PRO A 124 15.69 -8.12 -20.24
N SER A 125 16.67 -7.36 -19.75
CA SER A 125 16.94 -6.02 -20.25
C SER A 125 17.29 -6.08 -21.74
N LYS A 126 17.15 -4.96 -22.47
CA LYS A 126 17.54 -4.89 -23.88
C LYS A 126 18.99 -5.38 -24.08
N LYS A 127 19.86 -5.15 -23.10
CA LYS A 127 21.24 -5.62 -23.06
C LYS A 127 21.36 -7.13 -22.89
N ASP A 128 20.54 -7.74 -22.04
CA ASP A 128 20.55 -9.21 -21.84
C ASP A 128 20.02 -9.94 -23.07
N LYS A 129 19.02 -9.38 -23.75
CA LYS A 129 18.51 -9.91 -25.02
C LYS A 129 19.57 -9.90 -26.11
N LEU A 130 20.33 -8.80 -26.23
CA LEU A 130 21.41 -8.69 -27.21
C LEU A 130 22.57 -9.66 -26.90
N ARG A 131 22.91 -9.86 -25.62
CA ARG A 131 23.92 -10.85 -25.21
C ARG A 131 23.49 -12.29 -25.47
N ALA A 132 22.23 -12.63 -25.22
CA ALA A 132 21.69 -13.95 -25.54
C ALA A 132 21.70 -14.22 -27.05
N ALA A 133 21.32 -13.22 -27.87
CA ALA A 133 21.35 -13.32 -29.32
C ALA A 133 22.78 -13.52 -29.87
N ALA A 134 23.76 -12.78 -29.33
CA ALA A 134 25.17 -12.94 -29.72
C ALA A 134 25.73 -14.32 -29.33
N LYS A 135 25.31 -14.86 -28.17
CA LYS A 135 25.74 -16.20 -27.73
C LYS A 135 25.14 -17.32 -28.58
N ALA A 136 23.92 -17.15 -29.09
CA ALA A 136 23.28 -18.09 -30.00
C ALA A 136 23.85 -18.04 -31.44
N ALA A 137 24.37 -16.89 -31.87
CA ALA A 137 25.01 -16.73 -33.18
C ALA A 137 26.46 -17.25 -33.25
N GLY A 138 27.11 -17.48 -32.10
CA GLY A 138 28.48 -17.99 -32.00
C GLY A 138 28.58 -19.51 -31.78
N SER A 139 27.46 -20.23 -31.83
CA SER A 139 27.40 -21.70 -31.68
C SER A 139 26.98 -22.42 -32.96
N ALA A 140 27.22 -21.80 -34.12
CA ALA A 140 27.07 -22.40 -35.44
C ALA A 140 28.43 -22.40 -36.16
#